data_AF-A0A3D3K4V1-F1
#
_entry.id   AF-A0A3D3K4V1-F1
#
_cell.length_a   1.000
_cell.length_b   1.000
_cell.length_c   1.000
_cell.angle_alpha   90.00
_cell.angle_beta   90.00
_cell.angle_gamma   90.00
#
_symmetry.space_group_name_H-M   'P 1'
#
loop_
_entity.id
_entity.type
_entity.pdbx_description
1 polymer ?
#
loop_
_entity_poly.entity_id
_entity_poly.type
_entity_poly.pdbx_seq_one_letter_code
_entity_poly.pdbx_strand_id
1 'polypeptide(L)'
;MKRNLATLALAALLCLAAACSKDDTPRWQLPTEELTGKTLVVTLNGDRLERGSAQLALSAGSTATLALRGVVNGYASIEVPVALSRLADGGTGFAGSRALPAPALTRTDASAEGPATFDLEVEGRLAADGEEAPAQIGLTLRLTTEGSGGLTGEWPLSRTIYASADRTDAIADRAPLRLVWSAADPAAPNAGQLAKLGSVLGSRLLGEVLASVTLEADGNLTASYHPGLVTDRMRHPETGEWVSTREFMEQSGGTELFGDELSYWIFQALFSTTPTVDPYPRRWIASPRGLVTWYVADGRIYLLPDTERIVRQATGDDALAGSILALLRNLREMDDEALRTTIGELGESLGADLSGIEPALLREVLGWLDTGIPMRYEQQADGLKLYVDRTMAEPFMRAVLGFMPQLDRLFGELAAQKPMMGMIFYLLGFENFTALQGIWTDNTADFELALHFGGPAAEASRLAAPLPRPTDAGD
;
A
#
# COMPACT_ATOMS: atom_id res chain seq x y z
N MET A 1 -6.19 1.58 -31.45
CA MET A 1 -5.81 0.19 -31.09
C MET A 1 -6.92 -0.86 -31.29
N LYS A 2 -8.03 -0.57 -32.00
CA LYS A 2 -9.12 -1.54 -32.29
C LYS A 2 -8.79 -2.59 -33.37
N ARG A 3 -7.70 -2.42 -34.13
CA ARG A 3 -7.35 -3.31 -35.26
C ARG A 3 -6.71 -4.65 -34.85
N ASN A 4 -6.16 -4.77 -33.64
CA ASN A 4 -5.49 -6.01 -33.20
C ASN A 4 -6.45 -7.01 -32.53
N LEU A 5 -7.52 -6.53 -31.87
CA LEU A 5 -8.56 -7.39 -31.29
C LEU A 5 -9.36 -8.12 -32.38
N ALA A 6 -9.63 -7.46 -33.50
CA ALA A 6 -10.38 -8.05 -34.60
C ALA A 6 -9.58 -9.15 -35.31
N THR A 7 -8.25 -9.04 -35.42
CA THR A 7 -7.39 -10.06 -36.05
C THR A 7 -7.19 -11.32 -35.18
N LEU A 8 -7.18 -11.20 -33.86
CA LEU A 8 -7.11 -12.35 -32.94
C LEU A 8 -8.46 -13.09 -32.83
N ALA A 9 -9.58 -12.35 -32.81
CA ALA A 9 -10.91 -12.96 -32.89
C ALA A 9 -11.16 -13.65 -34.25
N LEU A 10 -10.58 -13.14 -35.33
CA LEU A 10 -10.68 -13.77 -36.66
C LEU A 10 -9.84 -15.05 -36.76
N ALA A 11 -8.69 -15.13 -36.08
CA ALA A 11 -7.91 -16.38 -35.99
C ALA A 11 -8.64 -17.46 -35.19
N ALA A 12 -9.37 -17.08 -34.13
CA ALA A 12 -10.23 -18.00 -33.37
C ALA A 12 -11.46 -18.47 -34.18
N LEU A 13 -12.03 -17.62 -35.05
CA LEU A 13 -13.16 -18.00 -35.91
C LEU A 13 -12.78 -18.84 -37.14
N LEU A 14 -11.58 -18.65 -37.71
CA LEU A 14 -11.13 -19.40 -38.90
C LEU A 14 -10.75 -20.86 -38.60
N CYS A 15 -10.55 -21.24 -37.33
CA CYS A 15 -10.35 -22.63 -36.92
C CYS A 15 -11.67 -23.43 -36.78
N LEU A 16 -12.85 -22.80 -36.81
CA LEU A 16 -14.15 -23.46 -36.64
C LEU A 16 -14.77 -24.00 -37.94
N ALA A 17 -14.14 -23.80 -39.11
CA ALA A 17 -14.70 -24.20 -40.41
C ALA A 17 -14.02 -25.41 -41.08
N ALA A 18 -13.06 -26.09 -40.41
CA ALA A 18 -12.32 -27.22 -41.00
C ALA A 18 -12.44 -28.54 -40.22
N ALA A 19 -13.44 -28.71 -39.36
CA ALA A 19 -13.64 -29.93 -38.57
C ALA A 19 -14.94 -30.65 -38.95
N CYS A 20 -15.01 -31.14 -40.18
CA CYS A 20 -15.90 -32.22 -40.58
C CYS A 20 -15.12 -33.18 -41.49
N SER A 21 -14.11 -33.83 -40.93
CA SER A 21 -13.67 -35.15 -41.40
C SER A 21 -13.71 -36.12 -40.23
N LYS A 22 -14.32 -37.28 -40.47
CA LYS A 22 -14.50 -38.38 -39.51
C LYS A 22 -13.14 -38.87 -38.97
N ASP A 23 -13.15 -39.23 -37.69
CA ASP A 23 -12.24 -40.17 -37.00
C ASP A 23 -10.79 -39.77 -36.68
N ASP A 24 -10.50 -38.53 -36.28
CA ASP A 24 -9.27 -38.24 -35.53
C ASP A 24 -9.50 -37.15 -34.47
N THR A 25 -10.07 -37.51 -33.32
CA THR A 25 -9.93 -36.65 -32.12
C THR A 25 -8.45 -36.62 -31.73
N PRO A 26 -7.79 -35.45 -31.71
CA PRO A 26 -6.40 -35.35 -31.29
C PRO A 26 -6.25 -35.93 -29.89
N ARG A 27 -5.40 -36.94 -29.72
CA ARG A 27 -5.02 -37.45 -28.41
C ARG A 27 -4.02 -36.48 -27.79
N TRP A 28 -4.51 -35.55 -26.98
CA TRP A 28 -3.65 -34.65 -26.20
C TRP A 28 -3.01 -35.42 -25.05
N GLN A 29 -1.69 -35.30 -24.91
CA GLN A 29 -0.96 -35.77 -23.73
C GLN A 29 -0.66 -34.58 -22.84
N LEU A 30 -1.38 -34.49 -21.73
CA LEU A 30 -1.23 -33.42 -20.75
C LEU A 30 -0.61 -34.00 -19.47
N PRO A 31 0.18 -33.22 -18.71
CA PRO A 31 0.70 -33.65 -17.41
C PRO A 31 -0.45 -34.05 -16.47
N THR A 32 -0.38 -35.25 -15.90
CA THR A 32 -1.36 -35.71 -14.91
C THR A 32 -1.05 -35.20 -13.51
N GLU A 33 0.23 -34.96 -13.23
CA GLU A 33 0.72 -34.41 -11.97
C GLU A 33 0.67 -32.88 -11.98
N GLU A 34 0.56 -32.31 -10.79
CA GLU A 34 0.61 -30.86 -10.59
C GLU A 34 2.04 -30.35 -10.83
N LEU A 35 2.15 -29.34 -11.70
CA LEU A 35 3.42 -28.72 -12.08
C LEU A 35 3.83 -27.72 -11.00
N THR A 36 5.07 -27.86 -10.51
CA THR A 36 5.63 -27.01 -9.45
C THR A 36 7.15 -26.91 -9.57
N GLY A 37 7.73 -25.84 -9.01
CA GLY A 37 9.18 -25.70 -8.89
C GLY A 37 9.91 -25.90 -10.22
N LYS A 38 10.72 -26.96 -10.33
CA LYS A 38 11.57 -27.20 -11.51
C LYS A 38 10.81 -27.62 -12.76
N THR A 39 9.57 -28.11 -12.64
CA THR A 39 8.75 -28.55 -13.79
C THR A 39 7.89 -27.42 -14.36
N LEU A 40 7.94 -26.23 -13.74
CA LEU A 40 7.10 -25.11 -14.07
C LEU A 40 7.90 -23.80 -14.12
N VAL A 41 7.67 -23.02 -15.17
CA VAL A 41 8.11 -21.63 -15.28
C VAL A 41 6.87 -20.77 -15.45
N VAL A 42 6.56 -19.95 -14.45
CA VAL A 42 5.47 -18.97 -14.55
C VAL A 42 6.04 -17.57 -14.64
N THR A 43 5.46 -16.76 -15.52
CA THR A 43 5.67 -15.31 -15.55
C THR A 43 4.33 -14.59 -15.41
N LEU A 44 4.28 -13.53 -14.62
CA LEU A 44 3.13 -12.67 -14.46
C LEU A 44 3.52 -11.25 -14.88
N ASN A 45 2.90 -10.75 -15.95
CA ASN A 45 3.23 -9.47 -16.58
C ASN A 45 4.73 -9.32 -16.91
N GLY A 46 5.37 -10.43 -17.28
CA GLY A 46 6.80 -10.51 -17.59
C GLY A 46 7.71 -10.82 -16.39
N ASP A 47 7.22 -10.69 -15.15
CA ASP A 47 7.99 -11.01 -13.95
C ASP A 47 7.94 -12.52 -13.66
N ARG A 48 9.10 -13.17 -13.52
CA ARG A 48 9.17 -14.58 -13.15
C ARG A 48 8.68 -14.78 -11.72
N LEU A 49 7.80 -15.76 -11.53
CA LEU A 49 7.32 -16.16 -10.21
C LEU A 49 8.11 -17.38 -9.71
N GLU A 50 8.51 -17.32 -8.44
CA GLU A 50 9.21 -18.40 -7.73
C GLU A 50 8.24 -19.27 -6.91
N ARG A 51 6.93 -19.02 -7.04
CA ARG A 51 5.87 -19.71 -6.28
C ARG A 51 4.68 -20.06 -7.16
N GLY A 52 3.84 -20.91 -6.59
CA GLY A 52 2.58 -21.35 -7.19
C GLY A 52 2.71 -22.66 -7.96
N SER A 53 1.55 -23.16 -8.37
CA SER A 53 1.42 -24.42 -9.09
C SER A 53 0.43 -24.30 -10.24
N ALA A 54 0.52 -25.25 -11.16
CA ALA A 54 -0.37 -25.34 -12.31
C ALA A 54 -0.77 -26.79 -12.58
N GLN A 55 -2.03 -27.04 -12.87
CA GLN A 55 -2.52 -28.34 -13.33
C GLN A 55 -3.41 -28.14 -14.56
N LEU A 56 -3.18 -28.93 -15.60
CA LEU A 56 -3.93 -28.85 -16.85
C LEU A 56 -4.76 -30.13 -17.03
N ALA A 57 -6.08 -29.99 -17.04
CA ALA A 57 -7.00 -31.11 -17.19
C ALA A 57 -7.77 -31.00 -18.51
N LEU A 58 -7.75 -32.06 -19.32
CA LEU A 58 -8.50 -32.10 -20.57
C LEU A 58 -10.01 -32.04 -20.27
N SER A 59 -10.73 -31.15 -20.95
CA SER A 59 -12.18 -30.99 -20.78
C SER A 59 -12.93 -31.70 -21.91
N ALA A 60 -12.76 -31.23 -23.16
CA ALA A 60 -13.33 -31.86 -24.34
C ALA A 60 -12.64 -31.41 -25.64
N GLY A 61 -12.40 -32.33 -26.58
CA GLY A 61 -11.82 -31.98 -27.88
C GLY A 61 -10.46 -31.28 -27.75
N SER A 62 -10.37 -30.04 -28.22
CA SER A 62 -9.19 -29.17 -28.09
C SER A 62 -9.34 -28.13 -26.98
N THR A 63 -10.06 -28.45 -25.91
CA THR A 63 -10.23 -27.57 -24.75
C THR A 63 -9.79 -28.28 -23.47
N ALA A 64 -9.16 -27.52 -22.59
CA ALA A 64 -8.72 -27.95 -21.27
C ALA A 64 -9.02 -26.87 -20.24
N THR A 65 -8.91 -27.23 -18.96
CA THR A 65 -8.97 -26.30 -17.84
C THR A 65 -7.60 -26.24 -17.19
N LEU A 66 -7.06 -25.04 -17.07
CA LEU A 66 -5.81 -24.76 -16.36
C LEU A 66 -6.13 -24.27 -14.95
N ALA A 67 -5.89 -25.08 -13.93
CA ALA A 67 -5.95 -24.67 -12.54
C ALA A 67 -4.61 -24.05 -12.12
N LEU A 68 -4.61 -22.77 -11.75
CA LEU A 68 -3.50 -22.04 -11.16
C LEU A 68 -3.74 -21.91 -9.65
N ARG A 69 -2.71 -22.15 -8.82
CA ARG A 69 -2.83 -21.99 -7.35
C ARG A 69 -1.68 -21.16 -6.79
N GLY A 70 -2.00 -20.17 -5.95
CA GLY A 70 -1.01 -19.28 -5.33
C GLY A 70 -0.15 -18.48 -6.31
N VAL A 71 -0.66 -18.26 -7.53
CA VAL A 71 0.08 -17.59 -8.62
C VAL A 71 -0.22 -16.08 -8.66
N VAL A 72 -1.49 -15.70 -8.45
CA VAL A 72 -1.93 -14.30 -8.45
C VAL A 72 -2.30 -13.93 -7.02
N ASN A 73 -1.72 -12.84 -6.50
CA ASN A 73 -1.98 -12.37 -5.14
C ASN A 73 -3.49 -12.11 -4.93
N GLY A 74 -4.02 -12.56 -3.79
CA GLY A 74 -5.45 -12.46 -3.49
C GLY A 74 -6.36 -13.51 -4.14
N TYR A 75 -5.80 -14.50 -4.84
CA TYR A 75 -6.55 -15.66 -5.34
C TYR A 75 -5.86 -16.96 -4.93
N ALA A 76 -6.50 -17.75 -4.09
CA ALA A 76 -5.98 -19.07 -3.71
C ALA A 76 -5.93 -20.02 -4.92
N SER A 77 -6.97 -19.99 -5.76
CA SER A 77 -7.04 -20.79 -6.99
C SER A 77 -7.83 -20.08 -8.09
N ILE A 78 -7.38 -20.26 -9.34
CA ILE A 78 -8.03 -19.76 -10.55
C ILE A 78 -8.08 -20.88 -11.58
N GLU A 79 -9.26 -21.20 -12.11
CA GLU A 79 -9.43 -22.20 -13.18
C GLU A 79 -9.67 -21.52 -14.54
N VAL A 80 -8.70 -21.51 -15.44
CA VAL A 80 -8.84 -20.83 -16.72
C VAL A 80 -9.23 -21.83 -17.81
N PRO A 81 -10.36 -21.64 -18.51
CA PRO A 81 -10.64 -22.43 -19.70
C PRO A 81 -9.64 -22.04 -20.81
N VAL A 82 -8.95 -23.04 -21.37
CA VAL A 82 -7.93 -22.83 -22.40
C VAL A 82 -8.20 -23.69 -23.63
N ALA A 83 -7.88 -23.13 -24.79
CA ALA A 83 -7.85 -23.84 -26.06
C ALA A 83 -6.45 -24.43 -26.30
N LEU A 84 -6.40 -25.67 -26.76
CA LEU A 84 -5.16 -26.40 -27.08
C LEU A 84 -4.82 -26.27 -28.57
N SER A 85 -3.52 -26.17 -28.86
CA SER A 85 -2.97 -26.16 -30.22
C SER A 85 -1.67 -26.96 -30.30
N ARG A 86 -1.37 -27.53 -31.47
CA ARG A 86 -0.06 -28.16 -31.74
C ARG A 86 0.93 -27.10 -32.19
N LEU A 87 2.11 -27.11 -31.59
CA LEU A 87 3.22 -26.24 -31.95
C LEU A 87 4.05 -26.85 -33.08
N ALA A 88 4.81 -26.02 -33.79
CA ALA A 88 5.64 -26.45 -34.92
C ALA A 88 6.79 -27.40 -34.51
N ASP A 89 7.23 -27.32 -33.27
CA ASP A 89 8.24 -28.20 -32.66
C ASP A 89 7.65 -29.52 -32.12
N GLY A 90 6.34 -29.76 -32.33
CA GLY A 90 5.65 -30.95 -31.81
C GLY A 90 5.12 -30.78 -30.39
N GLY A 91 5.43 -29.68 -29.70
CA GLY A 91 4.89 -29.36 -28.39
C GLY A 91 3.40 -29.04 -28.39
N THR A 92 2.83 -28.84 -27.20
CA THR A 92 1.43 -28.45 -27.01
C THR A 92 1.35 -27.01 -26.52
N GLY A 93 0.73 -26.13 -27.29
CA GLY A 93 0.41 -24.76 -26.90
C GLY A 93 -0.99 -24.69 -26.30
N PHE A 94 -1.19 -23.78 -25.36
CA PHE A 94 -2.50 -23.47 -24.81
C PHE A 94 -2.67 -21.99 -24.54
N ALA A 95 -3.89 -21.49 -24.74
CA ALA A 95 -4.22 -20.09 -24.45
C ALA A 95 -5.68 -19.94 -24.03
N GLY A 96 -5.95 -18.95 -23.18
CA GLY A 96 -7.29 -18.67 -22.70
C GLY A 96 -7.34 -17.38 -21.89
N SER A 97 -8.55 -17.03 -21.44
CA SER A 97 -8.73 -15.88 -20.58
C SER A 97 -9.86 -16.11 -19.58
N ARG A 98 -9.81 -15.38 -18.46
CA ARG A 98 -10.82 -15.40 -17.42
C ARG A 98 -10.95 -14.02 -16.80
N ALA A 99 -12.18 -13.54 -16.68
CA ALA A 99 -12.52 -12.41 -15.85
C ALA A 99 -12.54 -12.84 -14.38
N LEU A 100 -11.91 -12.06 -13.51
CA LEU A 100 -11.77 -12.34 -12.08
C LEU A 100 -12.54 -11.28 -11.27
N PRO A 101 -13.29 -11.68 -10.22
CA PRO A 101 -13.92 -10.76 -9.28
C PRO A 101 -12.88 -10.09 -8.38
N ALA A 102 -13.29 -9.20 -7.48
CA ALA A 102 -12.39 -8.58 -6.51
C ALA A 102 -11.58 -9.63 -5.71
N PRO A 103 -10.26 -9.46 -5.49
CA PRO A 103 -9.43 -10.40 -4.75
C PRO A 103 -9.98 -10.78 -3.37
N ALA A 104 -9.88 -12.07 -3.01
CA ALA A 104 -10.14 -12.59 -1.68
C ALA A 104 -9.40 -13.92 -1.49
N LEU A 105 -8.41 -13.97 -0.60
CA LEU A 105 -7.59 -15.18 -0.36
C LEU A 105 -8.41 -16.40 0.10
N THR A 106 -9.55 -16.18 0.76
CA THR A 106 -10.43 -17.26 1.23
C THR A 106 -11.32 -17.84 0.12
N ARG A 107 -11.36 -17.20 -1.05
CA ARG A 107 -12.21 -17.67 -2.17
C ARG A 107 -11.53 -18.83 -2.89
N THR A 108 -12.23 -19.97 -2.94
CA THR A 108 -11.74 -21.19 -3.58
C THR A 108 -12.06 -21.29 -5.07
N ASP A 109 -13.02 -20.50 -5.57
CA ASP A 109 -13.28 -20.31 -7.00
C ASP A 109 -13.29 -18.82 -7.34
N ALA A 110 -12.36 -18.41 -8.22
CA ALA A 110 -12.28 -17.04 -8.72
C ALA A 110 -13.27 -16.78 -9.87
N SER A 111 -14.41 -17.48 -9.94
CA SER A 111 -15.49 -17.17 -10.88
C SER A 111 -16.10 -15.82 -10.54
N ALA A 112 -16.31 -15.01 -11.57
CA ALA A 112 -16.94 -13.71 -11.42
C ALA A 112 -18.45 -13.87 -11.17
N GLU A 113 -18.86 -13.90 -9.91
CA GLU A 113 -20.20 -13.46 -9.51
C GLU A 113 -20.13 -11.95 -9.24
N GLY A 114 -20.51 -11.12 -10.21
CA GLY A 114 -20.45 -9.65 -10.11
C GLY A 114 -19.52 -8.99 -11.14
N PRO A 115 -19.28 -7.67 -11.05
CA PRO A 115 -18.40 -6.97 -11.98
C PRO A 115 -16.96 -7.49 -11.87
N ALA A 116 -16.36 -7.78 -13.02
CA ALA A 116 -14.96 -8.19 -13.08
C ALA A 116 -14.05 -7.05 -12.62
N THR A 117 -13.10 -7.35 -11.75
CA THR A 117 -12.06 -6.42 -11.27
C THR A 117 -10.78 -6.57 -12.09
N PHE A 118 -10.46 -7.80 -12.49
CA PHE A 118 -9.30 -8.10 -13.34
C PHE A 118 -9.68 -8.96 -14.53
N ASP A 119 -8.98 -8.74 -15.64
CA ASP A 119 -8.91 -9.66 -16.77
C ASP A 119 -7.57 -10.39 -16.72
N LEU A 120 -7.63 -11.73 -16.69
CA LEU A 120 -6.48 -12.60 -16.78
C LEU A 120 -6.44 -13.26 -18.15
N GLU A 121 -5.35 -13.06 -18.88
CA GLU A 121 -5.01 -13.80 -20.09
C GLU A 121 -3.87 -14.77 -19.77
N VAL A 122 -3.96 -15.97 -20.33
CA VAL A 122 -2.96 -17.02 -20.16
C VAL A 122 -2.52 -17.53 -21.53
N GLU A 123 -1.20 -17.66 -21.67
CA GLU A 123 -0.57 -18.38 -22.76
C GLU A 123 0.44 -19.35 -22.17
N GLY A 124 0.55 -20.55 -22.73
CA GLY A 124 1.54 -21.49 -22.26
C GLY A 124 1.90 -22.56 -23.28
N ARG A 125 2.97 -23.27 -22.95
CA ARG A 125 3.50 -24.36 -23.77
C ARG A 125 4.02 -25.50 -22.93
N LEU A 126 3.81 -26.70 -23.45
CA LEU A 126 4.40 -27.95 -23.01
C LEU A 126 5.38 -28.42 -24.07
N ALA A 127 6.48 -29.05 -23.64
CA ALA A 127 7.46 -29.65 -24.52
C ALA A 127 6.85 -30.78 -25.36
N ALA A 128 7.56 -31.20 -26.41
CA ALA A 128 7.17 -32.38 -27.17
C ALA A 128 7.28 -33.65 -26.31
N ASP A 129 6.56 -34.70 -26.70
CA ASP A 129 6.56 -35.96 -25.96
C ASP A 129 7.98 -36.54 -25.85
N GLY A 130 8.42 -36.81 -24.61
CA GLY A 130 9.75 -37.34 -24.32
C GLY A 130 10.85 -36.28 -24.13
N GLU A 131 10.55 -35.00 -24.30
CA GLU A 131 11.47 -33.92 -23.93
C GLU A 131 11.29 -33.49 -22.47
N GLU A 132 12.38 -33.50 -21.71
CA GLU A 132 12.42 -32.97 -20.34
C GLU A 132 12.66 -31.46 -20.36
N ALA A 133 11.61 -30.68 -20.67
CA ALA A 133 11.62 -29.23 -20.51
C ALA A 133 10.43 -28.77 -19.66
N PRO A 134 10.62 -27.76 -18.80
CA PRO A 134 9.56 -27.29 -17.92
C PRO A 134 8.42 -26.67 -18.72
N ALA A 135 7.20 -26.81 -18.22
CA ALA A 135 6.06 -26.08 -18.76
C ALA A 135 6.29 -24.58 -18.60
N GLN A 136 6.00 -23.80 -19.64
CA GLN A 136 6.09 -22.35 -19.58
C GLN A 136 4.68 -21.76 -19.61
N ILE A 137 4.37 -20.90 -18.64
CA ILE A 137 3.09 -20.23 -18.51
C ILE A 137 3.33 -18.73 -18.37
N GLY A 138 2.87 -17.97 -19.36
CA GLY A 138 2.78 -16.52 -19.34
C GLY A 138 1.40 -16.07 -18.95
N LEU A 139 1.32 -15.22 -17.93
CA LEU A 139 0.09 -14.61 -17.44
C LEU A 139 0.15 -13.11 -17.71
N THR A 140 -0.91 -12.57 -18.28
CA THR A 140 -1.13 -11.13 -18.38
C THR A 140 -2.35 -10.78 -17.56
N LEU A 141 -2.15 -10.04 -16.47
CA LEU A 141 -3.20 -9.56 -15.59
C LEU A 141 -3.40 -8.07 -15.82
N ARG A 142 -4.66 -7.64 -15.96
CA ARG A 142 -5.02 -6.22 -16.16
C ARG A 142 -6.23 -5.87 -15.33
N LEU A 143 -6.25 -4.68 -14.75
CA LEU A 143 -7.45 -4.13 -14.16
C LEU A 143 -8.47 -3.82 -15.24
N THR A 144 -9.73 -4.12 -14.96
CA THR A 144 -10.86 -3.68 -15.78
C THR A 144 -11.08 -2.17 -15.61
N THR A 145 -12.05 -1.61 -16.35
CA THR A 145 -12.40 -0.19 -16.16
C THR A 145 -12.93 0.04 -14.75
N GLU A 146 -13.78 -0.87 -14.28
CA GLU A 146 -14.34 -0.93 -12.94
C GLU A 146 -13.24 -1.12 -11.88
N GLY A 147 -12.37 -2.11 -12.08
CA GLY A 147 -11.29 -2.43 -11.15
C GLY A 147 -10.22 -1.34 -11.04
N SER A 148 -10.01 -0.54 -12.08
CA SER A 148 -9.06 0.58 -12.02
C SER A 148 -9.64 1.84 -11.39
N GLY A 149 -10.97 2.03 -11.44
CA GLY A 149 -11.63 3.27 -11.04
C GLY A 149 -11.10 4.54 -11.71
N GLY A 150 -10.38 4.41 -12.85
CA GLY A 150 -9.69 5.54 -13.50
C GLY A 150 -8.44 6.05 -12.77
N LEU A 151 -7.92 5.29 -11.79
CA LEU A 151 -6.79 5.71 -10.94
C LEU A 151 -5.42 5.30 -11.48
N THR A 152 -5.34 4.53 -12.56
CA THR A 152 -4.07 4.09 -13.13
C THR A 152 -3.19 5.29 -13.54
N GLY A 153 -1.96 5.33 -13.03
CA GLY A 153 -1.00 6.40 -13.32
C GLY A 153 0.05 6.60 -12.22
N GLU A 154 0.99 7.48 -12.49
CA GLU A 154 1.94 7.98 -11.50
C GLU A 154 1.36 9.20 -10.78
N TRP A 155 1.35 9.13 -9.46
CA TRP A 155 0.79 10.12 -8.54
C TRP A 155 1.92 10.64 -7.66
N PRO A 156 2.53 11.79 -8.00
CA PRO A 156 3.55 12.38 -7.15
C PRO A 156 2.95 12.89 -5.84
N LEU A 157 3.71 12.84 -4.76
CA LEU A 157 3.26 13.32 -3.46
C LEU A 157 3.03 14.83 -3.52
N SER A 158 1.91 15.31 -2.96
CA SER A 158 1.71 16.75 -2.80
C SER A 158 2.83 17.35 -1.96
N ARG A 159 3.28 18.57 -2.29
CA ARG A 159 4.36 19.23 -1.53
C ARG A 159 3.88 20.42 -0.71
N THR A 160 2.65 20.89 -0.88
CA THR A 160 2.15 22.11 -0.23
C THR A 160 1.62 21.79 1.16
N ILE A 161 2.15 22.43 2.19
CA ILE A 161 1.74 22.21 3.60
C ILE A 161 0.79 23.31 4.08
N TYR A 162 1.11 24.57 3.79
CA TYR A 162 0.31 25.73 4.24
C TYR A 162 -0.46 26.34 3.07
N ALA A 163 -1.63 26.91 3.37
CA ALA A 163 -2.49 27.51 2.35
C ALA A 163 -1.87 28.76 1.70
N SER A 164 -1.00 29.47 2.40
CA SER A 164 -0.18 30.54 1.82
C SER A 164 1.14 30.72 2.58
N ALA A 165 2.12 31.38 1.96
CA ALA A 165 3.41 31.69 2.57
C ALA A 165 3.29 32.62 3.80
N ASP A 166 2.26 33.48 3.82
CA ASP A 166 2.06 34.51 4.84
C ASP A 166 1.11 34.04 5.97
N ARG A 167 0.56 32.82 5.87
CA ARG A 167 -0.47 32.27 6.78
C ARG A 167 -0.17 30.82 7.12
N THR A 168 0.65 30.62 8.15
CA THR A 168 0.92 29.30 8.76
C THR A 168 -0.13 28.89 9.80
N ASP A 169 -1.19 29.68 9.96
CA ASP A 169 -2.32 29.36 10.81
C ASP A 169 -3.19 28.24 10.22
N ALA A 170 -3.23 28.10 8.89
CA ALA A 170 -4.05 27.11 8.18
C ALA A 170 -3.22 26.09 7.35
N ILE A 171 -3.49 24.80 7.58
CA ILE A 171 -2.97 23.69 6.78
C ILE A 171 -3.70 23.67 5.43
N ALA A 172 -2.95 23.50 4.35
CA ALA A 172 -3.50 23.40 3.00
C ALA A 172 -4.41 22.18 2.89
N ASP A 173 -5.46 22.29 2.09
CA ASP A 173 -6.39 21.18 1.89
C ASP A 173 -5.74 19.93 1.31
N ARG A 174 -4.59 20.12 0.66
CA ARG A 174 -3.81 19.11 -0.03
C ARG A 174 -2.44 18.89 0.61
N ALA A 175 -2.32 19.11 1.92
CA ALA A 175 -1.11 18.73 2.65
C ALA A 175 -0.75 17.26 2.38
N PRO A 176 0.53 16.91 2.12
CA PRO A 176 0.93 15.54 1.78
C PRO A 176 0.35 14.51 2.74
N LEU A 177 0.38 14.82 4.03
CA LEU A 177 -0.40 14.15 5.07
C LEU A 177 -1.27 15.19 5.77
N ARG A 178 -2.58 14.92 5.81
CA ARG A 178 -3.56 15.79 6.47
C ARG A 178 -4.33 15.00 7.52
N LEU A 179 -4.29 15.49 8.75
CA LEU A 179 -5.13 15.04 9.84
C LEU A 179 -6.17 16.13 10.12
N VAL A 180 -7.45 15.76 10.00
CA VAL A 180 -8.59 16.55 10.45
C VAL A 180 -9.08 15.90 11.73
N TRP A 181 -9.16 16.67 12.81
CA TRP A 181 -9.77 16.25 14.06
C TRP A 181 -10.49 17.47 14.67
N SER A 182 -11.72 17.71 14.22
CA SER A 182 -12.51 18.88 14.59
C SER A 182 -13.33 18.61 15.86
N ALA A 183 -13.56 19.65 16.65
CA ALA A 183 -14.34 19.58 17.87
C ALA A 183 -15.84 19.81 17.60
N ALA A 184 -16.71 19.10 18.32
CA ALA A 184 -18.15 19.42 18.35
C ALA A 184 -18.40 20.72 19.12
N ASP A 185 -17.72 20.90 20.25
CA ASP A 185 -17.62 22.14 21.01
C ASP A 185 -16.15 22.63 21.02
N PRO A 186 -15.80 23.69 20.26
CA PRO A 186 -14.46 24.26 20.24
C PRO A 186 -13.98 24.82 21.57
N ALA A 187 -14.88 25.12 22.52
CA ALA A 187 -14.52 25.65 23.84
C ALA A 187 -14.13 24.53 24.84
N ALA A 188 -14.52 23.28 24.57
CA ALA A 188 -14.12 22.12 25.35
C ALA A 188 -12.73 21.59 24.89
N PRO A 189 -12.03 20.80 25.72
CA PRO A 189 -10.78 20.16 25.33
C PRO A 189 -10.91 19.42 23.99
N ASN A 190 -9.94 19.60 23.10
CA ASN A 190 -10.00 19.06 21.74
C ASN A 190 -8.60 18.80 21.16
N ALA A 191 -8.56 18.12 20.01
CA ALA A 191 -7.34 17.71 19.33
C ALA A 191 -7.01 18.56 18.08
N GLY A 192 -7.59 19.74 17.92
CA GLY A 192 -7.39 20.56 16.72
C GLY A 192 -5.92 20.98 16.51
N GLN A 193 -5.24 21.33 17.60
CA GLN A 193 -3.83 21.72 17.57
C GLN A 193 -2.91 20.49 17.34
N LEU A 194 -3.24 19.34 17.93
CA LEU A 194 -2.59 18.06 17.62
C LEU A 194 -2.73 17.73 16.13
N ALA A 195 -3.93 17.85 15.57
CA ALA A 195 -4.21 17.59 14.16
C ALA A 195 -3.39 18.48 13.22
N LYS A 196 -3.29 19.78 13.57
CA LYS A 196 -2.45 20.73 12.84
C LYS A 196 -0.98 20.33 12.86
N LEU A 197 -0.39 20.12 14.04
CA LEU A 197 1.02 19.80 14.18
C LEU A 197 1.36 18.42 13.61
N GLY A 198 0.47 17.44 13.79
CA GLY A 198 0.56 16.13 13.17
C GLY A 198 0.56 16.21 11.65
N SER A 199 -0.29 17.06 11.06
CA SER A 199 -0.28 17.32 9.61
C SER A 199 1.04 17.91 9.13
N VAL A 200 1.59 18.90 9.83
CA VAL A 200 2.88 19.53 9.47
C VAL A 200 4.02 18.52 9.54
N LEU A 201 4.17 17.85 10.69
CA LEU A 201 5.26 16.91 10.91
C LEU A 201 5.14 15.70 9.97
N GLY A 202 3.95 15.12 9.87
CA GLY A 202 3.68 13.99 8.98
C GLY A 202 3.93 14.35 7.51
N SER A 203 3.53 15.55 7.08
CA SER A 203 3.80 16.06 5.74
C SER A 203 5.30 16.18 5.43
N ARG A 204 6.09 16.69 6.38
CA ARG A 204 7.55 16.82 6.22
C ARG A 204 8.24 15.47 6.22
N LEU A 205 7.88 14.59 7.16
CA LEU A 205 8.40 13.21 7.20
C LEU A 205 8.11 12.48 5.90
N LEU A 206 6.87 12.54 5.42
CA LEU A 206 6.47 11.85 4.20
C LEU A 206 7.21 12.42 2.99
N GLY A 207 7.36 13.75 2.89
CA GLY A 207 8.09 14.38 1.79
C GLY A 207 9.61 14.12 1.79
N GLU A 208 10.20 13.70 2.92
CA GLU A 208 11.60 13.25 2.97
C GLU A 208 11.78 11.83 2.42
N VAL A 209 10.76 10.98 2.51
CA VAL A 209 10.87 9.54 2.22
C VAL A 209 10.07 9.08 1.03
N LEU A 210 9.06 9.81 0.57
CA LEU A 210 8.18 9.43 -0.53
C LEU A 210 8.09 10.55 -1.58
N ALA A 211 8.43 10.24 -2.82
CA ALA A 211 8.31 11.16 -3.95
C ALA A 211 7.02 10.92 -4.74
N SER A 212 6.71 9.66 -5.06
CA SER A 212 5.52 9.30 -5.84
C SER A 212 5.08 7.88 -5.57
N VAL A 213 3.82 7.59 -5.89
CA VAL A 213 3.30 6.22 -6.03
C VAL A 213 2.81 6.01 -7.45
N THR A 214 2.95 4.80 -7.96
CA THR A 214 2.43 4.41 -9.27
C THR A 214 1.41 3.31 -9.09
N LEU A 215 0.19 3.61 -9.51
CA LEU A 215 -0.92 2.67 -9.59
C LEU A 215 -0.92 2.07 -11.01
N GLU A 216 -0.32 0.90 -11.16
CA GLU A 216 -0.10 0.29 -12.47
C GLU A 216 -1.35 -0.41 -13.01
N ALA A 217 -1.48 -0.48 -14.34
CA ALA A 217 -2.66 -1.02 -15.02
C ALA A 217 -2.90 -2.52 -14.75
N ASP A 218 -1.90 -3.20 -14.20
CA ASP A 218 -1.97 -4.61 -13.83
C ASP A 218 -2.27 -4.85 -12.35
N GLY A 219 -2.57 -3.77 -11.61
CA GLY A 219 -2.84 -3.82 -10.18
C GLY A 219 -1.59 -3.79 -9.32
N ASN A 220 -0.36 -3.66 -9.84
CA ASN A 220 0.79 -3.40 -8.98
C ASN A 220 0.78 -1.97 -8.44
N LEU A 221 1.06 -1.82 -7.15
CA LEU A 221 1.41 -0.54 -6.55
C LEU A 221 2.92 -0.50 -6.33
N THR A 222 3.57 0.49 -6.92
CA THR A 222 4.99 0.79 -6.68
C THR A 222 5.16 2.21 -6.16
N ALA A 223 6.32 2.51 -5.57
CA ALA A 223 6.64 3.81 -5.03
C ALA A 223 8.05 4.24 -5.41
N SER A 224 8.23 5.55 -5.58
CA SER A 224 9.53 6.21 -5.65
C SER A 224 9.84 6.78 -4.28
N TYR A 225 10.85 6.23 -3.59
CA TYR A 225 11.09 6.49 -2.17
C TYR A 225 12.56 6.63 -1.82
N HIS A 226 12.85 7.16 -0.64
CA HIS A 226 14.18 7.23 -0.03
C HIS A 226 14.16 6.43 1.29
N PRO A 227 15.16 5.56 1.55
CA PRO A 227 15.08 4.57 2.63
C PRO A 227 15.21 5.14 4.05
N GLY A 228 15.49 6.44 4.21
CA GLY A 228 15.64 7.05 5.52
C GLY A 228 15.49 8.57 5.48
N LEU A 229 15.36 9.15 6.67
CA LEU A 229 15.37 10.60 6.85
C LEU A 229 16.78 11.15 6.68
N VAL A 230 16.91 12.31 6.05
CA VAL A 230 18.18 13.03 5.93
C VAL A 230 18.17 14.15 6.98
N THR A 231 18.74 13.87 8.15
CA THR A 231 18.76 14.80 9.30
C THR A 231 20.06 15.59 9.42
N ASP A 232 21.12 15.15 8.75
CA ASP A 232 22.45 15.79 8.75
C ASP A 232 22.53 17.03 7.83
N ARG A 233 21.44 17.31 7.08
CA ARG A 233 21.30 18.46 6.20
C ARG A 233 20.06 19.27 6.55
N MET A 234 20.21 20.59 6.53
CA MET A 234 19.10 21.53 6.71
C MET A 234 19.21 22.70 5.74
N ARG A 235 18.07 23.32 5.44
CA ARG A 235 18.03 24.63 4.79
C ARG A 235 18.41 25.70 5.81
N HIS A 236 19.45 26.48 5.51
CA HIS A 236 19.78 27.66 6.30
C HIS A 236 18.61 28.65 6.21
N PRO A 237 18.07 29.14 7.34
CA PRO A 237 16.86 29.95 7.35
C PRO A 237 17.02 31.29 6.62
N GLU A 238 18.21 31.90 6.69
CA GLU A 238 18.49 33.19 6.05
C GLU A 238 18.96 33.05 4.59
N THR A 239 19.95 32.20 4.31
CA THR A 239 20.54 32.09 2.96
C THR A 239 19.80 31.12 2.03
N GLY A 240 18.99 30.22 2.57
CA GLY A 240 18.32 29.15 1.80
C GLY A 240 19.26 28.05 1.29
N GLU A 241 20.55 28.09 1.61
CA GLU A 241 21.50 27.06 1.20
C GLU A 241 21.39 25.80 2.05
N TRP A 242 21.82 24.65 1.51
CA TRP A 242 21.94 23.42 2.29
C TRP A 242 23.23 23.46 3.10
N VAL A 243 23.12 23.33 4.42
CA VAL A 243 24.25 23.33 5.35
C VAL A 243 24.26 22.05 6.19
N SER A 244 25.40 21.77 6.83
CA SER A 244 25.51 20.71 7.83
C SER A 244 24.66 21.07 9.06
N THR A 245 23.73 20.18 9.44
CA THR A 245 22.91 20.39 10.64
C THR A 245 23.77 20.50 11.88
N ARG A 246 24.81 19.67 11.99
CA ARG A 246 25.75 19.68 13.11
C ARG A 246 26.49 21.00 13.26
N GLU A 247 27.09 21.48 12.19
CA GLU A 247 27.87 22.72 12.21
C GLU A 247 26.97 23.91 12.54
N PHE A 248 25.75 23.92 12.01
CA PHE A 248 24.76 24.95 12.35
C PHE A 248 24.37 24.89 13.83
N MET A 249 24.11 23.70 14.37
CA MET A 249 23.79 23.50 15.79
C MET A 249 24.94 23.95 16.70
N GLU A 250 26.19 23.68 16.33
CA GLU A 250 27.37 24.13 17.08
C GLU A 250 27.50 25.66 17.09
N GLN A 251 27.23 26.31 15.96
CA GLN A 251 27.31 27.78 15.84
C GLN A 251 26.15 28.52 16.51
N SER A 252 24.95 27.92 16.51
CA SER A 252 23.73 28.53 17.06
C SER A 252 23.46 28.16 18.53
N GLY A 253 24.30 27.33 19.15
CA GLY A 253 24.07 26.78 20.49
C GLY A 253 23.01 25.68 20.55
N GLY A 254 22.52 25.20 19.39
CA GLY A 254 21.54 24.13 19.28
C GLY A 254 22.02 22.78 19.84
N THR A 255 23.34 22.52 19.87
CA THR A 255 23.88 21.26 20.43
C THR A 255 23.54 21.08 21.90
N GLU A 256 23.66 22.15 22.71
CA GLU A 256 23.31 22.08 24.14
C GLU A 256 21.79 21.97 24.35
N LEU A 257 20.99 22.56 23.45
CA LEU A 257 19.54 22.64 23.59
C LEU A 257 18.82 21.35 23.13
N PHE A 258 19.28 20.73 22.04
CA PHE A 258 18.60 19.59 21.41
C PHE A 258 19.38 18.27 21.53
N GLY A 259 20.70 18.33 21.77
CA GLY A 259 21.56 17.16 21.94
C GLY A 259 21.94 16.44 20.65
N ASP A 260 20.99 16.21 19.75
CA ASP A 260 21.20 15.45 18.51
C ASP A 260 20.47 16.05 17.29
N GLU A 261 20.93 15.67 16.09
CA GLU A 261 20.44 16.19 14.80
C GLU A 261 18.96 15.84 14.54
N LEU A 262 18.48 14.68 15.00
CA LEU A 262 17.09 14.26 14.81
C LEU A 262 16.15 15.12 15.66
N SER A 263 16.49 15.33 16.93
CA SER A 263 15.74 16.21 17.84
C SER A 263 15.65 17.63 17.28
N TYR A 264 16.76 18.15 16.75
CA TYR A 264 16.78 19.46 16.10
C TYR A 264 15.97 19.48 14.79
N TRP A 265 16.08 18.44 13.95
CA TRP A 265 15.31 18.33 12.71
C TRP A 265 13.80 18.29 12.98
N ILE A 266 13.34 17.52 13.98
CA ILE A 266 11.92 17.45 14.39
C ILE A 266 11.42 18.83 14.81
N PHE A 267 12.21 19.54 15.63
CA PHE A 267 11.90 20.91 16.03
C PHE A 267 11.76 21.82 14.80
N GLN A 268 12.73 21.80 13.88
CA GLN A 268 12.65 22.60 12.66
C GLN A 268 11.44 22.21 11.79
N ALA A 269 11.14 20.92 11.67
CA ALA A 269 10.01 20.44 10.88
C ALA A 269 8.66 20.97 11.40
N LEU A 270 8.49 21.04 12.73
CA LEU A 270 7.28 21.54 13.38
C LEU A 270 7.12 23.07 13.28
N PHE A 271 8.22 23.81 13.41
CA PHE A 271 8.17 25.28 13.54
C PHE A 271 8.56 26.04 12.27
N SER A 272 8.99 25.32 11.22
CA SER A 272 9.26 25.92 9.92
C SER A 272 7.98 26.47 9.29
N THR A 273 8.08 27.71 8.83
CA THR A 273 7.00 28.42 8.12
C THR A 273 7.01 28.16 6.61
N THR A 274 7.96 27.37 6.11
CA THR A 274 8.09 27.08 4.68
C THR A 274 6.82 26.39 4.16
N PRO A 275 6.13 26.98 3.15
CA PRO A 275 4.82 26.51 2.69
C PRO A 275 4.89 25.19 1.93
N THR A 276 6.09 24.73 1.56
CA THR A 276 6.30 23.50 0.80
C THR A 276 7.33 22.59 1.44
N VAL A 277 7.24 21.29 1.15
CA VAL A 277 8.33 20.32 1.37
C VAL A 277 9.39 20.52 0.28
N ASP A 278 10.62 20.80 0.68
CA ASP A 278 11.80 20.86 -0.18
C ASP A 278 12.91 19.95 0.40
N PRO A 279 12.91 18.65 0.06
CA PRO A 279 13.88 17.71 0.61
C PRO A 279 15.28 17.94 0.01
N TYR A 280 16.33 17.71 0.82
CA TYR A 280 17.73 17.70 0.34
C TYR A 280 17.90 16.85 -0.93
N PRO A 281 18.65 17.31 -1.96
CA PRO A 281 18.89 16.54 -3.17
C PRO A 281 19.37 15.13 -2.88
N ARG A 282 18.59 14.13 -3.32
CA ARG A 282 18.82 12.72 -3.01
C ARG A 282 18.46 11.83 -4.19
N ARG A 283 18.93 10.59 -4.15
CA ARG A 283 18.54 9.56 -5.10
C ARG A 283 17.23 8.92 -4.65
N TRP A 284 16.22 9.00 -5.49
CA TRP A 284 14.98 8.24 -5.32
C TRP A 284 15.14 6.83 -5.89
N ILE A 285 14.57 5.84 -5.20
CA ILE A 285 14.64 4.43 -5.56
C ILE A 285 13.22 3.92 -5.80
N ALA A 286 13.05 3.11 -6.85
CA ALA A 286 11.79 2.44 -7.10
C ALA A 286 11.63 1.22 -6.19
N SER A 287 10.45 1.06 -5.58
CA SER A 287 10.11 -0.15 -4.84
C SER A 287 9.99 -1.35 -5.78
N PRO A 288 10.27 -2.58 -5.31
CA PRO A 288 9.98 -3.78 -6.08
C PRO A 288 8.49 -3.90 -6.41
N ARG A 289 8.19 -4.49 -7.56
CA ARG A 289 6.83 -4.91 -7.95
C ARG A 289 6.38 -6.14 -7.17
N GLY A 290 5.08 -6.40 -7.13
CA GLY A 290 4.49 -7.59 -6.54
C GLY A 290 4.40 -7.60 -5.01
N LEU A 291 4.64 -6.46 -4.35
CA LEU A 291 4.49 -6.33 -2.89
C LEU A 291 3.07 -5.97 -2.48
N VAL A 292 2.39 -5.16 -3.28
CA VAL A 292 1.01 -4.73 -3.03
C VAL A 292 0.23 -4.79 -4.33
N THR A 293 -0.93 -5.43 -4.27
CA THR A 293 -1.93 -5.41 -5.33
C THR A 293 -3.00 -4.37 -4.98
N TRP A 294 -3.25 -3.40 -5.85
CA TRP A 294 -4.32 -2.42 -5.69
C TRP A 294 -5.46 -2.71 -6.65
N TYR A 295 -6.67 -2.36 -6.24
CA TYR A 295 -7.87 -2.39 -7.08
C TYR A 295 -8.98 -1.52 -6.49
N VAL A 296 -9.98 -1.21 -7.29
CA VAL A 296 -11.21 -0.51 -6.88
C VAL A 296 -12.39 -1.46 -6.92
N ALA A 297 -13.14 -1.48 -5.83
CA ALA A 297 -14.41 -2.20 -5.71
C ALA A 297 -15.32 -1.43 -4.75
N ASP A 298 -16.64 -1.46 -4.99
CA ASP A 298 -17.64 -0.84 -4.10
C ASP A 298 -17.34 0.63 -3.72
N GLY A 299 -16.76 1.39 -4.66
CA GLY A 299 -16.40 2.80 -4.46
C GLY A 299 -15.22 3.04 -3.51
N ARG A 300 -14.44 2.01 -3.19
CA ARG A 300 -13.22 2.09 -2.37
C ARG A 300 -12.02 1.57 -3.14
N ILE A 301 -10.85 2.09 -2.81
CA ILE A 301 -9.58 1.49 -3.24
C ILE A 301 -9.11 0.53 -2.16
N TYR A 302 -8.67 -0.65 -2.58
CA TYR A 302 -8.14 -1.69 -1.70
C TYR A 302 -6.65 -1.85 -1.96
N LEU A 303 -5.86 -1.93 -0.89
CA LEU A 303 -4.44 -2.23 -0.93
C LEU A 303 -4.21 -3.60 -0.33
N LEU A 304 -3.99 -4.60 -1.16
CA LEU A 304 -3.78 -5.99 -0.77
C LEU A 304 -2.27 -6.31 -0.69
N PRO A 305 -1.68 -6.38 0.52
CA PRO A 305 -0.29 -6.76 0.67
C PRO A 305 -0.06 -8.23 0.32
N ASP A 306 1.02 -8.52 -0.40
CA ASP A 306 1.58 -9.87 -0.50
C ASP A 306 2.39 -10.16 0.77
N THR A 307 1.70 -10.59 1.84
CA THR A 307 2.29 -10.75 3.17
C THR A 307 3.48 -11.69 3.16
N GLU A 308 3.43 -12.76 2.37
CA GLU A 308 4.54 -13.70 2.25
C GLU A 308 5.79 -13.00 1.68
N ARG A 309 5.63 -12.31 0.55
CA ARG A 309 6.76 -11.65 -0.11
C ARG A 309 7.31 -10.50 0.73
N ILE A 310 6.44 -9.71 1.35
CA ILE A 310 6.84 -8.62 2.24
C ILE A 310 7.63 -9.17 3.43
N VAL A 311 7.12 -10.19 4.13
CA VAL A 311 7.79 -10.76 5.31
C VAL A 311 9.15 -11.33 4.93
N ARG A 312 9.23 -12.13 3.85
CA ARG A 312 10.52 -12.68 3.38
C ARG A 312 11.53 -11.59 3.00
N GLN A 313 11.07 -10.56 2.29
CA GLN A 313 11.94 -9.45 1.90
C GLN A 313 12.40 -8.63 3.12
N ALA A 314 11.54 -8.43 4.10
CA ALA A 314 11.85 -7.65 5.30
C ALA A 314 12.79 -8.38 6.25
N THR A 315 12.63 -9.70 6.42
CA THR A 315 13.49 -10.49 7.30
C THR A 315 14.84 -10.83 6.65
N GLY A 316 14.85 -11.08 5.33
CA GLY A 316 16.02 -11.65 4.65
C GLY A 316 16.40 -13.06 5.12
N ASP A 317 15.53 -13.69 5.94
CA ASP A 317 15.72 -14.99 6.59
C ASP A 317 14.43 -15.81 6.45
N ASP A 318 14.53 -16.95 5.76
CA ASP A 318 13.40 -17.83 5.46
C ASP A 318 12.83 -18.54 6.69
N ALA A 319 13.65 -18.84 7.69
CA ALA A 319 13.20 -19.51 8.92
C ALA A 319 12.42 -18.52 9.81
N LEU A 320 12.93 -17.29 9.94
CA LEU A 320 12.23 -16.22 10.64
C LEU A 320 10.94 -15.86 9.90
N ALA A 321 10.99 -15.73 8.57
CA ALA A 321 9.80 -15.47 7.76
C ALA A 321 8.74 -16.56 7.93
N GLY A 322 9.15 -17.84 7.89
CA GLY A 322 8.27 -18.97 8.11
C GLY A 322 7.59 -18.94 9.49
N SER A 323 8.33 -18.55 10.53
CA SER A 323 7.81 -18.42 11.89
C SER A 323 6.76 -17.30 11.99
N ILE A 324 7.02 -16.14 11.38
CA ILE A 324 6.08 -15.01 11.36
C ILE A 324 4.80 -15.38 10.59
N LEU A 325 4.94 -16.02 9.42
CA LEU A 325 3.79 -16.44 8.62
C LEU A 325 2.95 -17.52 9.33
N ALA A 326 3.60 -18.44 10.06
CA ALA A 326 2.90 -19.42 10.89
C ALA A 326 2.13 -18.75 12.03
N LEU A 327 2.71 -17.74 12.69
CA LEU A 327 2.03 -16.97 13.72
C LEU A 327 0.81 -16.23 13.17
N LEU A 328 0.92 -15.57 12.01
CA LEU A 328 -0.21 -14.90 11.36
C LEU A 328 -1.34 -15.87 11.03
N ARG A 329 -1.03 -17.07 10.53
CA ARG A 329 -2.04 -18.11 10.29
C ARG A 329 -2.69 -18.57 11.59
N ASN A 330 -1.91 -18.86 12.62
CA ASN A 330 -2.44 -19.30 13.91
C ASN A 330 -3.40 -18.25 14.49
N LEU A 331 -3.03 -16.96 14.47
CA LEU A 331 -3.89 -15.88 14.94
C LEU A 331 -5.24 -15.80 14.21
N ARG A 332 -5.27 -16.15 12.92
CA ARG A 332 -6.51 -16.19 12.12
C ARG A 332 -7.39 -17.39 12.44
N GLU A 333 -6.78 -18.53 12.74
CA GLU A 333 -7.48 -19.80 13.00
C GLU A 333 -7.95 -19.92 14.47
N MET A 334 -7.41 -19.09 15.37
CA MET A 334 -7.81 -19.04 16.78
C MET A 334 -9.29 -18.65 16.94
N ASP A 335 -9.95 -19.36 17.85
CA ASP A 335 -11.29 -18.99 18.30
C ASP A 335 -11.28 -17.70 19.16
N ASP A 336 -12.48 -17.18 19.44
CA ASP A 336 -12.63 -15.92 20.17
C ASP A 336 -12.12 -15.97 21.62
N GLU A 337 -12.24 -17.11 22.27
CA GLU A 337 -11.84 -17.26 23.67
C GLU A 337 -10.32 -17.28 23.79
N ALA A 338 -9.65 -18.05 22.93
CA ALA A 338 -8.21 -18.09 22.82
C ALA A 338 -7.64 -16.72 22.40
N LEU A 339 -8.26 -16.07 21.41
CA LEU A 339 -7.80 -14.75 20.95
C LEU A 339 -7.94 -13.71 22.06
N ARG A 340 -9.04 -13.73 22.82
CA ARG A 340 -9.24 -12.83 23.96
C ARG A 340 -8.21 -13.05 25.06
N THR A 341 -7.84 -14.31 25.31
CA THR A 341 -6.79 -14.66 26.28
C THR A 341 -5.44 -14.08 25.84
N THR A 342 -5.06 -14.27 24.57
CA THR A 342 -3.81 -13.74 24.02
C THR A 342 -3.75 -12.20 24.04
N ILE A 343 -4.87 -11.52 23.78
CA ILE A 343 -4.95 -10.05 23.92
C ILE A 343 -4.68 -9.63 25.37
N GLY A 344 -5.27 -10.34 26.33
CA GLY A 344 -5.05 -10.10 27.77
C GLY A 344 -3.58 -10.27 28.17
N GLU A 345 -2.97 -11.40 27.78
CA GLU A 345 -1.55 -11.68 28.03
C GLU A 345 -0.63 -10.63 27.39
N LEU A 346 -0.94 -10.20 26.16
CA LEU A 346 -0.22 -9.12 25.50
C LEU A 346 -0.36 -7.80 26.28
N GLY A 347 -1.57 -7.46 26.72
CA GLY A 347 -1.82 -6.28 27.55
C GLY A 347 -1.02 -6.30 28.85
N GLU A 348 -1.02 -7.42 29.56
CA GLU A 348 -0.20 -7.60 30.77
C GLU A 348 1.30 -7.42 30.47
N SER A 349 1.80 -7.99 29.37
CA SER A 349 3.22 -7.88 28.99
C SER A 349 3.64 -6.45 28.63
N LEU A 350 2.72 -5.67 28.03
CA LEU A 350 2.94 -4.29 27.64
C LEU A 350 2.61 -3.28 28.76
N GLY A 351 2.03 -3.75 29.86
CA GLY A 351 1.48 -2.89 30.91
C GLY A 351 0.33 -2.00 30.42
N ALA A 352 -0.46 -2.48 29.47
CA ALA A 352 -1.55 -1.74 28.82
C ALA A 352 -2.90 -2.45 28.97
N ASP A 353 -3.97 -1.68 29.11
CA ASP A 353 -5.33 -2.21 29.06
C ASP A 353 -5.76 -2.37 27.60
N LEU A 354 -5.72 -3.61 27.12
CA LEU A 354 -6.17 -3.98 25.78
C LEU A 354 -7.59 -4.57 25.77
N SER A 355 -8.34 -4.47 26.88
CA SER A 355 -9.69 -5.02 26.98
C SER A 355 -10.68 -4.44 25.96
N GLY A 356 -10.39 -3.24 25.44
CA GLY A 356 -11.13 -2.59 24.34
C GLY A 356 -10.87 -3.18 22.95
N ILE A 357 -9.88 -4.07 22.79
CA ILE A 357 -9.62 -4.78 21.54
C ILE A 357 -10.46 -6.06 21.54
N GLU A 358 -11.60 -6.00 20.85
CA GLU A 358 -12.47 -7.17 20.71
C GLU A 358 -11.93 -8.17 19.69
N PRO A 359 -12.08 -9.48 19.91
CA PRO A 359 -11.71 -10.50 18.93
C PRO A 359 -12.29 -10.28 17.52
N ALA A 360 -13.55 -9.80 17.44
CA ALA A 360 -14.19 -9.45 16.18
C ALA A 360 -13.43 -8.39 15.39
N LEU A 361 -12.85 -7.41 16.09
CA LEU A 361 -12.05 -6.36 15.48
C LEU A 361 -10.75 -6.89 14.90
N LEU A 362 -10.05 -7.74 15.65
CA LEU A 362 -8.85 -8.40 15.14
C LEU A 362 -9.16 -9.26 13.92
N ARG A 363 -10.32 -9.93 13.88
CA ARG A 363 -10.74 -10.66 12.68
C ARG A 363 -10.98 -9.75 11.48
N GLU A 364 -11.57 -8.58 11.69
CA GLU A 364 -11.75 -7.60 10.61
C GLU A 364 -10.39 -7.15 10.06
N VAL A 365 -9.46 -6.73 10.92
CA VAL A 365 -8.12 -6.28 10.52
C VAL A 365 -7.31 -7.41 9.88
N LEU A 366 -7.37 -8.63 10.43
CA LEU A 366 -6.73 -9.80 9.82
C LEU A 366 -7.37 -10.16 8.47
N GLY A 367 -8.68 -9.96 8.31
CA GLY A 367 -9.40 -10.16 7.06
C GLY A 367 -9.02 -9.17 5.96
N TRP A 368 -8.50 -7.98 6.31
CA TRP A 368 -7.92 -7.06 5.32
C TRP A 368 -6.64 -7.59 4.69
N LEU A 369 -5.98 -8.57 5.30
CA LEU A 369 -4.87 -9.25 4.64
C LEU A 369 -5.36 -10.25 3.57
N ASP A 370 -6.66 -10.60 3.57
CA ASP A 370 -7.26 -11.50 2.58
C ASP A 370 -7.90 -10.74 1.42
N THR A 371 -8.53 -9.60 1.71
CA THR A 371 -9.28 -8.79 0.75
C THR A 371 -8.56 -7.49 0.38
N GLY A 372 -7.65 -7.00 1.22
CA GLY A 372 -6.97 -5.72 1.08
C GLY A 372 -7.49 -4.70 2.09
N ILE A 373 -6.65 -3.74 2.43
CA ILE A 373 -7.00 -2.63 3.33
C ILE A 373 -7.88 -1.66 2.55
N PRO A 374 -9.16 -1.48 2.94
CA PRO A 374 -10.05 -0.55 2.27
C PRO A 374 -9.67 0.89 2.61
N MET A 375 -9.67 1.77 1.61
CA MET A 375 -9.55 3.21 1.78
C MET A 375 -10.58 3.94 0.91
N ARG A 376 -11.00 5.11 1.38
CA ARG A 376 -11.74 6.03 0.52
C ARG A 376 -10.77 6.77 -0.39
N TYR A 377 -11.27 7.18 -1.54
CA TYR A 377 -10.50 8.00 -2.46
C TYR A 377 -11.35 9.10 -3.08
N GLU A 378 -10.70 10.21 -3.41
CA GLU A 378 -11.26 11.29 -4.22
C GLU A 378 -10.25 11.64 -5.32
N GLN A 379 -10.69 11.56 -6.57
CA GLN A 379 -9.89 11.97 -7.73
C GLN A 379 -10.43 13.30 -8.27
N GLN A 380 -9.55 14.31 -8.30
CA GLN A 380 -9.81 15.60 -8.95
C GLN A 380 -8.84 15.77 -10.12
N ALA A 381 -9.11 16.70 -11.03
CA ALA A 381 -8.31 16.88 -12.26
C ALA A 381 -6.81 17.13 -11.99
N ASP A 382 -6.48 17.64 -10.81
CA ASP A 382 -5.15 18.02 -10.36
C ASP A 382 -4.60 17.12 -9.22
N GLY A 383 -5.24 16.00 -8.87
CA GLY A 383 -4.61 14.92 -8.12
C GLY A 383 -5.55 13.97 -7.37
N LEU A 384 -4.97 13.20 -6.44
CA LEU A 384 -5.59 12.06 -5.77
C LEU A 384 -5.50 12.22 -4.25
N LYS A 385 -6.62 12.03 -3.56
CA LYS A 385 -6.70 11.92 -2.09
C LYS A 385 -7.05 10.48 -1.73
N LEU A 386 -6.26 9.87 -0.86
CA LEU A 386 -6.55 8.57 -0.23
C LEU A 386 -6.75 8.80 1.26
N TYR A 387 -7.85 8.32 1.85
CA TYR A 387 -8.13 8.63 3.26
C TYR A 387 -8.93 7.57 3.99
N VAL A 388 -8.82 7.65 5.32
CA VAL A 388 -9.70 6.97 6.28
C VAL A 388 -10.49 8.01 7.05
N ASP A 389 -11.79 7.75 7.24
CA ASP A 389 -12.66 8.60 8.03
C ASP A 389 -12.78 8.08 9.48
N ARG A 390 -13.55 8.80 10.30
CA ARG A 390 -13.85 8.39 11.68
C ARG A 390 -14.37 6.96 11.81
N THR A 391 -15.27 6.53 10.91
CA THR A 391 -15.89 5.19 10.97
C THR A 391 -14.86 4.11 10.71
N MET A 392 -13.96 4.34 9.74
CA MET A 392 -12.88 3.42 9.41
C MET A 392 -11.77 3.41 10.48
N ALA A 393 -11.54 4.54 11.14
CA ALA A 393 -10.52 4.68 12.18
C ALA A 393 -10.98 4.19 13.56
N GLU A 394 -12.29 4.17 13.85
CA GLU A 394 -12.88 3.81 15.15
C GLU A 394 -12.30 2.52 15.76
N PRO A 395 -12.24 1.39 15.04
CA PRO A 395 -11.44 0.22 15.41
C PRO A 395 -10.07 0.50 16.04
N PHE A 396 -9.22 1.21 15.32
CA PHE A 396 -7.85 1.48 15.69
C PHE A 396 -7.77 2.48 16.83
N MET A 397 -8.64 3.47 16.81
CA MET A 397 -8.69 4.48 17.86
C MET A 397 -9.00 3.85 19.21
N ARG A 398 -9.87 2.84 19.29
CA ARG A 398 -10.08 2.12 20.57
C ARG A 398 -8.81 1.46 21.09
N ALA A 399 -8.05 0.78 20.22
CA ALA A 399 -6.79 0.14 20.58
C ALA A 399 -5.72 1.18 20.99
N VAL A 400 -5.54 2.22 20.18
CA VAL A 400 -4.58 3.30 20.40
C VAL A 400 -4.90 4.04 21.69
N LEU A 401 -6.17 4.37 21.94
CA LEU A 401 -6.62 5.07 23.14
C LEU A 401 -6.45 4.23 24.40
N GLY A 402 -6.65 2.91 24.34
CA GLY A 402 -6.37 2.00 25.47
C GLY A 402 -4.90 2.00 25.90
N PHE A 403 -3.97 2.36 25.00
CA PHE A 403 -2.54 2.46 25.31
C PHE A 403 -2.13 3.83 25.91
N MET A 404 -2.99 4.85 25.84
CA MET A 404 -2.65 6.22 26.26
C MET A 404 -2.22 6.37 27.72
N PRO A 405 -2.80 5.65 28.71
CA PRO A 405 -2.33 5.72 30.10
C PRO A 405 -0.87 5.29 30.27
N GLN A 406 -0.42 4.32 29.47
CA GLN A 406 0.97 3.86 29.51
C GLN A 406 1.90 4.90 28.87
N LEU A 407 1.47 5.56 27.79
CA LEU A 407 2.20 6.69 27.21
C LEU A 407 2.34 7.84 28.21
N ASP A 408 1.30 8.15 29.00
CA ASP A 408 1.37 9.16 30.05
C ASP A 408 2.43 8.85 31.11
N ARG A 409 2.50 7.59 31.54
CA ARG A 409 3.53 7.14 32.48
C ARG A 409 4.93 7.32 31.90
N LEU A 410 5.18 6.75 30.72
CA LEU A 410 6.50 6.81 30.06
C LEU A 410 6.91 8.27 29.81
N PHE A 411 5.96 9.10 29.42
CA PHE A 411 6.18 10.50 29.21
C PHE A 411 6.51 11.25 30.50
N GLY A 412 5.80 10.97 31.60
CA GLY A 412 6.09 11.56 32.91
C GLY A 412 7.51 11.25 33.39
N GLU A 413 7.97 10.01 33.22
CA GLU A 413 9.34 9.59 33.54
C GLU A 413 10.39 10.34 32.70
N LEU A 414 10.09 10.58 31.41
CA LEU A 414 10.96 11.34 30.50
C LEU A 414 10.96 12.84 30.81
N ALA A 415 9.79 13.42 31.06
CA ALA A 415 9.61 14.84 31.37
C ALA A 415 10.30 15.24 32.69
N ALA A 416 10.37 14.33 33.66
CA ALA A 416 11.13 14.53 34.90
C ALA A 416 12.64 14.69 34.65
N GLN A 417 13.17 14.11 33.58
CA GLN A 417 14.59 14.19 33.20
C GLN A 417 14.88 15.34 32.23
N LYS A 418 13.89 15.73 31.41
CA LYS A 418 14.00 16.78 30.39
C LYS A 418 12.85 17.79 30.54
N PRO A 419 13.02 18.89 31.29
CA PRO A 419 11.95 19.86 31.55
C PRO A 419 11.26 20.44 30.31
N MET A 420 11.99 20.56 29.19
CA MET A 420 11.43 20.98 27.89
C MET A 420 10.36 20.03 27.34
N MET A 421 10.40 18.74 27.70
CA MET A 421 9.36 17.78 27.30
C MET A 421 8.03 18.11 27.97
N GLY A 422 8.03 18.60 29.22
CA GLY A 422 6.79 18.98 29.91
C GLY A 422 5.96 20.06 29.21
N MET A 423 6.55 20.80 28.25
CA MET A 423 5.86 21.81 27.45
C MET A 423 5.08 21.24 26.25
N ILE A 424 5.25 19.96 25.89
CA ILE A 424 4.64 19.40 24.67
C ILE A 424 3.12 19.43 24.73
N PHE A 425 2.52 19.19 25.90
CA PHE A 425 1.07 19.17 26.07
C PHE A 425 0.45 20.56 25.92
N TYR A 426 1.17 21.59 26.40
CA TYR A 426 0.82 22.98 26.12
C TYR A 426 0.86 23.28 24.61
N LEU A 427 1.88 22.80 23.90
CA LEU A 427 2.00 22.94 22.45
C LEU A 427 0.88 22.21 21.69
N LEU A 428 0.49 21.03 22.15
CA LEU A 428 -0.49 20.16 21.52
C LEU A 428 -1.94 20.53 21.88
N GLY A 429 -2.14 21.35 22.92
CA GLY A 429 -3.46 21.88 23.31
C GLY A 429 -4.32 20.91 24.14
N PHE A 430 -3.73 19.91 24.78
CA PHE A 430 -4.44 18.97 25.67
C PHE A 430 -3.57 18.59 26.87
N GLU A 431 -4.16 18.08 27.94
CA GLU A 431 -3.48 17.93 29.25
C GLU A 431 -2.49 16.76 29.31
N ASN A 432 -2.86 15.62 28.73
CA ASN A 432 -2.09 14.37 28.71
C ASN A 432 -2.65 13.44 27.62
N PHE A 433 -1.95 12.35 27.29
CA PHE A 433 -2.38 11.41 26.27
C PHE A 433 -3.75 10.79 26.58
N THR A 434 -4.05 10.48 27.86
CA THR A 434 -5.34 9.91 28.27
C THR A 434 -6.52 10.84 27.96
N ALA A 435 -6.32 12.16 27.97
CA ALA A 435 -7.35 13.14 27.61
C ALA A 435 -7.90 12.94 26.19
N LEU A 436 -7.11 12.34 25.28
CA LEU A 436 -7.54 12.03 23.93
C LEU A 436 -8.73 11.05 23.89
N GLN A 437 -8.90 10.21 24.92
CA GLN A 437 -10.01 9.28 25.00
C GLN A 437 -11.36 10.01 25.16
N GLY A 438 -11.41 11.00 26.05
CA GLY A 438 -12.58 11.87 26.23
C GLY A 438 -12.83 12.74 25.00
N ILE A 439 -11.75 13.28 24.41
CA ILE A 439 -11.87 14.07 23.17
C ILE A 439 -12.47 13.23 22.02
N TRP A 440 -11.99 12.00 21.84
CA TRP A 440 -12.50 11.08 20.82
C TRP A 440 -13.98 10.75 21.01
N THR A 441 -14.36 10.40 22.24
CA THR A 441 -15.70 9.88 22.56
C THR A 441 -16.74 10.99 22.61
N ASP A 442 -16.40 12.10 23.28
CA ASP A 442 -17.38 13.09 23.71
C ASP A 442 -17.37 14.38 22.88
N ASN A 443 -16.22 14.75 22.30
CA ASN A 443 -16.05 16.07 21.67
C ASN A 443 -15.51 16.05 20.23
N THR A 444 -15.47 14.90 19.57
CA THR A 444 -15.05 14.83 18.16
C THR A 444 -16.26 15.03 17.25
N ALA A 445 -16.21 16.03 16.37
CA ALA A 445 -17.17 16.21 15.28
C ALA A 445 -16.74 15.39 14.06
N ASP A 446 -15.60 15.75 13.47
CA ASP A 446 -15.04 15.08 12.30
C ASP A 446 -13.65 14.52 12.58
N PHE A 447 -13.37 13.38 11.97
CA PHE A 447 -12.03 12.81 11.92
C PHE A 447 -11.72 12.30 10.52
N GLU A 448 -10.56 12.66 10.00
CA GLU A 448 -10.03 12.19 8.72
C GLU A 448 -8.51 12.16 8.76
N LEU A 449 -7.92 11.05 8.30
CA LEU A 449 -6.48 10.97 8.01
C LEU A 449 -6.31 10.69 6.52
N ALA A 450 -5.68 11.64 5.82
CA ALA A 450 -5.57 11.64 4.38
C ALA A 450 -4.12 11.76 3.89
N LEU A 451 -3.83 11.08 2.78
CA LEU A 451 -2.66 11.26 1.94
C LEU A 451 -3.08 11.97 0.65
N HIS A 452 -2.33 13.00 0.27
CA HIS A 452 -2.61 13.77 -0.94
C HIS A 452 -1.47 13.67 -1.95
N PHE A 453 -1.84 13.41 -3.19
CA PHE A 453 -0.96 13.34 -4.35
C PHE A 453 -1.36 14.40 -5.38
N GLY A 454 -0.38 14.92 -6.13
CA GLY A 454 -0.58 15.78 -7.28
C GLY A 454 -0.97 15.00 -8.54
N GLY A 455 -1.48 15.69 -9.55
CA GLY A 455 -1.81 15.08 -10.84
C GLY A 455 -0.55 14.86 -11.71
N PRO A 456 -0.57 13.87 -12.63
CA PRO A 456 0.60 13.52 -13.46
C PRO A 456 1.16 14.69 -14.30
N ALA A 457 0.29 15.61 -14.72
CA ALA A 457 0.67 16.77 -15.55
C ALA A 457 1.11 18.00 -14.75
N ALA A 458 0.68 18.14 -13.49
CA ALA A 458 0.91 19.35 -12.70
C ALA A 458 2.36 19.46 -12.18
N GLU A 459 3.07 18.35 -12.03
CA GLU A 459 4.44 18.34 -11.49
C GLU A 459 5.52 18.48 -12.58
N ALA A 460 5.29 17.95 -13.78
CA ALA A 460 6.18 18.15 -14.94
C ALA A 460 6.35 19.65 -15.28
N SER A 461 5.29 20.45 -15.11
CA SER A 461 5.36 21.92 -15.23
C SER A 461 5.95 22.63 -14.01
N ARG A 462 5.92 22.03 -12.81
CA ARG A 462 6.48 22.64 -11.58
C ARG A 462 7.96 22.33 -11.35
N LEU A 463 8.44 21.12 -11.67
CA LEU A 463 9.87 20.79 -11.64
C LEU A 463 10.67 21.55 -12.71
N ALA A 464 10.00 22.02 -13.76
CA ALA A 464 10.56 22.93 -14.77
C ALA A 464 10.56 24.41 -14.33
N ALA A 465 9.85 24.76 -13.24
CA ALA A 465 9.81 26.12 -12.72
C ALA A 465 10.96 26.32 -11.70
N PRO A 466 11.77 27.38 -11.84
CA PRO A 466 12.73 27.74 -10.79
C PRO A 466 12.00 27.94 -9.46
N LEU A 467 12.55 27.43 -8.37
CA LEU A 467 12.07 27.78 -7.03
C LEU A 467 12.07 29.31 -6.89
N PRO A 468 10.98 29.93 -6.39
CA PRO A 468 10.99 31.36 -6.14
C PRO A 468 12.10 31.66 -5.15
N ARG A 469 13.05 32.52 -5.56
CA ARG A 469 14.04 33.05 -4.62
C ARG A 469 13.28 33.83 -3.54
N PRO A 470 13.72 33.77 -2.27
CA PRO A 470 13.18 34.66 -1.25
C PRO A 470 13.29 36.09 -1.79
N THR A 471 12.16 36.78 -1.88
CA THR A 471 12.12 38.19 -2.24
C THR A 471 12.85 38.96 -1.16
N ASP A 472 13.85 39.74 -1.54
CA ASP A 472 14.47 40.77 -0.70
C ASP A 472 13.38 41.76 -0.27
N ALA A 473 12.72 41.47 0.84
CA ALA A 473 11.86 42.40 1.55
C ALA A 473 12.75 43.14 2.56
N GLY A 474 13.39 44.21 2.07
CA GLY A 474 14.20 45.09 2.89
C GLY A 474 14.73 46.27 2.09
N ASP A 475 13.88 47.27 1.90
CA ASP A 475 14.28 48.69 1.85
C ASP A 475 13.51 49.43 2.95
#